data_AF-A0A8D1WIE4-F1
#
_entry.id   AF-A0A8D1WIE4-F1
#
_cell.length_a   1.000
_cell.length_b   1.000
_cell.length_c   1.000
_cell.angle_alpha   90.00
_cell.angle_beta   90.00
_cell.angle_gamma   90.00
#
_symmetry.space_group_name_H-M   'P 1'
#
loop_
_entity.id
_entity.type
_entity.pdbx_description
1 polymer ?
#
loop_
_entity_poly.entity_id
_entity_poly.type
_entity_poly.pdbx_seq_one_letter_code
_entity_poly.pdbx_strand_id
1 'polypeptide(L)'
;MATANIILNGEKLKEFPLRSGKGQGCLLSPLLFHIALKVLATGIREVNEIKGIYFGKKEVKLSLFADGMILYLENPKDSNRKLLELISELGKVTGYKINTQKLTAFLYTNNRRSEREIKEAILFTSTSKRIKYPGVNLPKETKDLYSENYKTLMKEIKDDTNRRKTYHDLGLEESVLSK
;
A
#
# COMPACT_ATOMS: atom_id res chain seq x y z
N MET A 1 0.15 -11.32 31.45
CA MET A 1 -0.50 -10.27 30.61
C MET A 1 -0.15 -8.93 31.22
N ALA A 2 0.41 -8.00 30.46
CA ALA A 2 0.70 -6.65 30.96
C ALA A 2 -0.58 -5.80 30.88
N THR A 3 -0.87 -5.03 31.93
CA THR A 3 -1.95 -4.05 31.97
C THR A 3 -1.36 -2.65 31.87
N ALA A 4 -2.10 -1.72 31.25
CA ALA A 4 -1.73 -0.32 31.19
C ALA A 4 -2.87 0.55 31.73
N ASN A 5 -2.49 1.67 32.33
CA ASN A 5 -3.35 2.75 32.78
C ASN A 5 -2.87 4.07 32.18
N ILE A 6 -3.81 4.96 31.85
CA ILE A 6 -3.52 6.32 31.40
C ILE A 6 -3.75 7.25 32.58
N ILE A 7 -2.86 8.22 32.79
CA ILE A 7 -3.05 9.33 33.73
C ILE A 7 -3.36 10.58 32.91
N LEU A 8 -4.53 11.18 33.16
CA LEU A 8 -4.95 12.43 32.53
C LEU A 8 -5.20 13.45 33.63
N ASN A 9 -4.51 14.59 33.59
CA ASN A 9 -4.64 15.67 34.58
C ASN A 9 -4.45 15.22 36.04
N GLY A 10 -3.58 14.23 36.28
CA GLY A 10 -3.33 13.68 37.61
C GLY A 10 -4.30 12.58 38.06
N GLU A 11 -5.39 12.34 37.32
CA GLU A 11 -6.33 11.25 37.61
C GLU A 11 -5.97 9.99 36.82
N LYS A 12 -5.87 8.86 37.53
CA LYS A 12 -5.57 7.55 36.96
C LYS A 12 -6.86 6.89 36.46
N LEU A 13 -6.92 6.63 35.14
CA LEU A 13 -8.04 5.92 34.51
C LEU A 13 -7.96 4.40 34.70
N LYS A 14 -9.07 3.71 34.40
CA LYS A 14 -9.22 2.26 34.54
C LYS A 14 -8.20 1.50 33.69
N GLU A 15 -7.60 0.48 34.30
CA GLU A 15 -6.60 -0.38 33.65
C GLU A 15 -7.24 -1.22 32.54
N PHE A 16 -6.53 -1.33 31.41
CA PHE A 16 -6.92 -2.18 30.28
C PHE A 16 -5.79 -3.15 29.92
N PRO A 17 -6.11 -4.37 29.45
CA PRO A 17 -5.12 -5.35 29.06
C PRO A 17 -4.40 -4.91 27.79
N LEU A 18 -3.07 -4.95 27.80
CA LEU A 18 -2.27 -4.74 26.60
C LEU A 18 -2.35 -5.98 25.72
N ARG A 19 -2.89 -5.82 24.50
CA ARG A 19 -2.74 -6.83 23.44
C ARG A 19 -1.39 -6.61 22.75
N SER A 20 -0.63 -7.68 22.54
CA SER A 20 0.57 -7.67 21.70
C SER A 20 0.18 -7.34 20.26
N GLY A 21 0.30 -6.06 19.90
CA GLY A 21 0.29 -5.54 18.53
C GLY A 21 1.48 -4.62 18.35
N LYS A 22 1.94 -4.41 17.11
CA LYS A 22 3.05 -3.50 16.79
C LYS A 22 2.79 -2.14 17.46
N GLY A 23 3.54 -1.82 18.51
CA GLY A 23 3.58 -0.47 19.04
C GLY A 23 4.05 0.48 17.95
N GLN A 24 3.24 1.46 17.59
CA GLN A 24 3.74 2.65 16.88
C GLN A 24 4.77 3.30 17.81
N GLY A 25 6.04 3.31 17.40
CA GLY A 25 7.14 3.89 18.19
C GLY A 25 8.43 3.08 18.25
N CYS A 26 8.45 1.81 17.83
CA CYS A 26 9.69 1.05 17.74
C CYS A 26 10.42 1.35 16.42
N LEU A 27 11.62 1.95 16.49
CA LEU A 27 12.47 2.25 15.32
C LEU A 27 12.86 0.99 14.50
N LEU A 28 12.93 -0.18 15.15
CA LEU A 28 13.38 -1.43 14.51
C LEU A 28 12.27 -2.17 13.75
N SER A 29 11.00 -2.03 14.16
CA SER A 29 9.88 -2.74 13.53
C SER A 29 9.67 -2.37 12.04
N PRO A 30 9.73 -1.08 11.64
CA PRO A 30 9.68 -0.69 10.23
C PRO A 30 10.84 -1.28 9.41
N LEU A 31 12.04 -1.31 9.98
CA LEU A 31 13.23 -1.84 9.30
C LEU A 31 13.10 -3.35 9.04
N LEU A 32 12.69 -4.13 10.05
CA LEU A 32 12.47 -5.57 9.91
C LEU A 32 11.36 -5.88 8.89
N PHE A 33 10.29 -5.09 8.89
CA PHE A 33 9.22 -5.23 7.90
C PHE A 33 9.73 -4.93 6.48
N HIS A 34 10.54 -3.88 6.31
CA HIS A 34 11.14 -3.54 5.02
C HIS A 34 12.09 -4.63 4.52
N ILE A 35 12.87 -5.27 5.41
CA ILE A 35 13.73 -6.41 5.06
C ILE A 35 12.88 -7.59 4.56
N ALA A 36 11.79 -7.94 5.24
CA ALA A 36 10.89 -9.00 4.80
C ALA A 36 10.30 -8.72 3.41
N LEU A 37 9.86 -7.48 3.16
CA LEU A 37 9.37 -7.07 1.84
C LEU A 37 10.46 -7.15 0.76
N LYS A 38 11.71 -6.79 1.10
CA LYS A 38 12.84 -6.88 0.18
C LYS A 38 13.13 -8.33 -0.20
N VAL A 39 13.10 -9.26 0.75
CA VAL A 39 13.28 -10.70 0.48
C VAL A 39 12.20 -11.22 -0.47
N LEU A 40 10.93 -10.86 -0.23
CA LEU A 40 9.82 -11.22 -1.12
C LEU A 40 10.01 -10.65 -2.53
N ALA A 41 10.40 -9.38 -2.63
CA ALA A 41 10.64 -8.72 -3.90
C ALA A 41 11.78 -9.35 -4.69
N THR A 42 12.86 -9.76 -4.02
CA THR A 42 13.95 -10.49 -4.66
C THR A 42 13.45 -11.84 -5.20
N GLY A 43 12.73 -12.63 -4.39
CA GLY A 43 12.19 -13.91 -4.86
C GLY A 43 11.26 -13.77 -6.06
N ILE A 44 10.40 -12.75 -6.08
CA ILE A 44 9.53 -12.47 -7.24
C ILE A 44 10.34 -12.08 -8.48
N ARG A 45 11.46 -11.37 -8.32
CA ARG A 45 12.32 -10.98 -9.44
C ARG A 45 13.02 -12.17 -10.08
N GLU A 46 13.50 -13.10 -9.27
CA GLU A 46 14.30 -14.25 -9.70
C GLU A 46 13.47 -15.40 -10.30
N VAL A 47 12.21 -15.53 -9.88
CA VAL A 47 11.33 -16.61 -10.35
C VAL A 47 10.84 -16.33 -11.77
N ASN A 48 11.19 -17.21 -12.71
CA ASN A 48 10.93 -17.06 -14.14
C ASN A 48 9.46 -17.30 -14.51
N GLU A 49 8.75 -18.09 -13.72
CA GLU A 49 7.32 -18.34 -13.90
C GLU A 49 6.47 -17.11 -13.57
N ILE A 50 7.00 -16.18 -12.76
CA ILE A 50 6.37 -14.88 -12.53
C ILE A 50 6.89 -13.91 -13.58
N LYS A 51 6.08 -13.69 -14.61
CA LYS A 51 6.40 -12.77 -15.71
C LYS A 51 5.86 -11.38 -15.45
N GLY A 52 6.74 -10.40 -15.54
CA GLY A 52 6.44 -8.99 -15.43
C GLY A 52 6.09 -8.36 -16.76
N ILE A 53 5.93 -7.04 -16.76
CA ILE A 53 5.68 -6.27 -17.98
C ILE A 53 6.99 -5.72 -18.54
N TYR A 54 7.11 -5.65 -19.86
CA TYR A 54 8.31 -5.14 -20.53
C TYR A 54 8.19 -3.64 -20.82
N PHE A 55 9.22 -2.89 -20.40
CA PHE A 55 9.45 -1.52 -20.83
C PHE A 55 10.74 -1.49 -21.64
N GLY A 56 10.60 -1.45 -22.96
CA GLY A 56 11.73 -1.63 -23.88
C GLY A 56 12.35 -3.02 -23.70
N LYS A 57 13.64 -3.07 -23.32
CA LYS A 57 14.38 -4.32 -23.08
C LYS A 57 14.39 -4.77 -21.62
N LYS A 58 13.73 -4.04 -20.71
CA LYS A 58 13.73 -4.32 -19.27
C LYS A 58 12.37 -4.86 -18.84
N GLU A 59 12.38 -6.04 -18.23
CA GLU A 59 11.22 -6.59 -17.54
C GLU A 59 11.07 -5.92 -16.17
N VAL A 60 9.86 -5.47 -15.85
CA VAL A 60 9.49 -4.90 -14.56
C VAL A 60 8.41 -5.77 -13.94
N LYS A 61 8.76 -6.48 -12.88
CA LYS A 61 7.84 -7.36 -12.14
C LYS A 61 7.15 -6.66 -10.97
N LEU A 62 7.81 -5.71 -10.32
CA LEU A 62 7.25 -5.06 -9.12
C LEU A 62 7.89 -3.70 -8.82
N SER A 63 7.16 -2.90 -8.05
CA SER A 63 7.62 -1.66 -7.41
C SER A 63 7.30 -1.70 -5.92
N LEU A 64 8.23 -1.23 -5.09
CA LEU A 64 8.06 -1.10 -3.64
C LEU A 64 8.04 0.38 -3.26
N PHE A 65 7.10 0.78 -2.41
CA PHE A 65 7.07 2.13 -1.84
C PHE A 65 6.55 2.09 -0.40
N ALA A 66 7.32 2.62 0.54
CA ALA A 66 7.05 2.56 1.98
C ALA A 66 6.70 1.12 2.43
N ASP A 67 5.49 0.91 2.92
CA ASP A 67 4.92 -0.37 3.35
C ASP A 67 4.11 -1.09 2.26
N GLY A 68 3.98 -0.48 1.09
CA GLY A 68 3.20 -0.98 -0.05
C GLY A 68 4.06 -1.63 -1.14
N MET A 69 3.45 -2.59 -1.83
CA MET A 69 4.03 -3.27 -2.99
C MET A 69 2.99 -3.31 -4.12
N ILE A 70 3.40 -2.91 -5.32
CA ILE A 70 2.65 -3.17 -6.56
C ILE A 70 3.38 -4.26 -7.33
N LEU A 71 2.62 -5.24 -7.78
CA LEU A 71 3.07 -6.30 -8.68
C LEU A 71 2.50 -6.06 -10.08
N TYR A 72 3.34 -6.23 -11.10
CA TYR A 72 2.96 -6.19 -12.50
C TYR A 72 3.10 -7.60 -13.06
N LEU A 73 2.01 -8.15 -13.60
CA LEU A 73 1.99 -9.50 -14.15
C LEU A 73 1.52 -9.44 -15.61
N GLU A 74 2.30 -10.02 -16.51
CA GLU A 74 1.91 -10.19 -17.91
C GLU A 74 0.74 -11.17 -18.04
N ASN A 75 0.89 -12.37 -17.47
CA ASN A 75 -0.18 -13.35 -17.38
C ASN A 75 -0.43 -13.78 -15.93
N PRO A 76 -1.45 -13.20 -15.27
CA PRO A 76 -1.75 -13.54 -13.88
C PRO A 76 -2.19 -15.00 -13.72
N LYS A 77 -2.79 -15.65 -14.73
CA LYS A 77 -3.24 -17.05 -14.60
C LYS A 77 -2.08 -18.00 -14.30
N ASP A 78 -0.96 -17.80 -14.99
CA ASP A 78 0.22 -18.66 -14.89
C ASP A 78 1.05 -18.30 -13.65
N SER A 79 1.16 -17.01 -13.34
CA SER A 79 2.00 -16.50 -12.24
C SER A 79 1.35 -16.66 -10.86
N ASN A 80 0.01 -16.74 -10.76
CA ASN A 80 -0.72 -16.69 -9.49
C ASN A 80 -0.29 -17.80 -8.52
N ARG A 81 -0.17 -19.04 -8.99
CA ARG A 81 0.23 -20.17 -8.13
C ARG A 81 1.60 -19.95 -7.50
N LYS A 82 2.57 -19.56 -8.32
CA LYS A 82 3.96 -19.36 -7.88
C LYS A 82 4.09 -18.16 -6.93
N LEU A 83 3.35 -17.09 -7.19
CA LEU A 83 3.28 -15.94 -6.30
C LEU A 83 2.76 -16.34 -4.91
N LEU A 84 1.69 -17.12 -4.84
CA LEU A 84 1.11 -17.58 -3.57
C LEU A 84 2.06 -18.49 -2.80
N GLU A 85 2.79 -19.37 -3.49
CA GLU A 85 3.84 -20.19 -2.88
C GLU A 85 4.91 -19.31 -2.20
N LEU A 86 5.47 -18.31 -2.92
CA LEU A 86 6.48 -17.40 -2.36
C LEU A 86 5.97 -16.62 -1.15
N ILE A 87 4.73 -16.13 -1.23
CA ILE A 87 4.06 -15.43 -0.13
C ILE A 87 3.91 -16.35 1.08
N SER A 88 3.53 -17.62 0.86
CA SER A 88 3.36 -18.61 1.92
C SER A 88 4.70 -18.94 2.59
N GLU A 89 5.75 -19.19 1.80
CA GLU A 89 7.09 -19.48 2.31
C GLU A 89 7.67 -18.31 3.10
N LEU A 90 7.54 -17.08 2.58
CA LEU A 90 7.92 -15.88 3.34
C LEU A 90 7.15 -15.81 4.66
N GLY A 91 5.84 -16.10 4.64
CA GLY A 91 5.02 -16.07 5.85
C GLY A 91 5.45 -17.09 6.90
N LYS A 92 5.88 -18.29 6.48
CA LYS A 92 6.45 -19.31 7.38
C LYS A 92 7.75 -18.83 8.05
N VAL A 93 8.63 -18.18 7.28
CA VAL A 93 9.94 -17.71 7.77
C VAL A 93 9.80 -16.47 8.66
N THR A 94 8.99 -15.51 8.24
CA THR A 94 8.92 -14.19 8.87
C THR A 94 7.81 -14.08 9.92
N GLY A 95 6.86 -15.01 9.93
CA GLY A 95 5.63 -14.90 10.73
C GLY A 95 4.64 -13.85 10.20
N TYR A 96 4.96 -13.14 9.11
CA TYR A 96 4.04 -12.17 8.50
C TYR A 96 2.97 -12.87 7.66
N LYS A 97 1.72 -12.42 7.81
CA LYS A 97 0.60 -12.89 7.00
C LYS A 97 0.13 -11.77 6.10
N ILE A 98 0.05 -12.03 4.80
CA ILE A 98 -0.54 -11.09 3.86
C ILE A 98 -2.05 -11.00 4.12
N ASN A 99 -2.55 -9.76 4.19
CA ASN A 99 -3.97 -9.52 4.27
C ASN A 99 -4.59 -9.62 2.88
N THR A 100 -5.13 -10.81 2.56
CA THR A 100 -5.76 -11.10 1.26
C THR A 100 -6.94 -10.19 0.94
N GLN A 101 -7.66 -9.68 1.94
CA GLN A 101 -8.78 -8.75 1.74
C GLN A 101 -8.32 -7.37 1.23
N LYS A 102 -7.07 -6.99 1.48
CA LYS A 102 -6.49 -5.74 0.98
C LYS A 102 -5.85 -5.88 -0.40
N LEU A 103 -5.66 -7.10 -0.89
CA LEU A 103 -5.12 -7.33 -2.22
C LEU A 103 -6.18 -7.01 -3.26
N THR A 104 -5.90 -5.98 -4.06
CA THR A 104 -6.75 -5.58 -5.17
C THR A 104 -5.95 -5.69 -6.46
N ALA A 105 -6.53 -6.34 -7.46
CA ALA A 105 -5.96 -6.45 -8.79
C ALA A 105 -6.60 -5.43 -9.73
N PHE A 106 -5.78 -4.84 -10.58
CA PHE A 106 -6.22 -3.99 -11.69
C PHE A 106 -5.90 -4.68 -13.01
N LEU A 107 -6.92 -4.90 -13.83
CA LEU A 107 -6.75 -5.61 -15.10
C LEU A 107 -6.64 -4.62 -16.25
N TYR A 108 -5.47 -4.61 -16.89
CA TYR A 108 -5.21 -3.80 -18.06
C TYR A 108 -5.44 -4.61 -19.34
N THR A 109 -6.71 -4.90 -19.62
CA THR A 109 -7.13 -5.56 -20.87
C THR A 109 -8.36 -4.89 -21.46
N ASN A 110 -8.42 -4.87 -22.79
CA ASN A 110 -9.58 -4.42 -23.56
C ASN A 110 -10.47 -5.61 -24.00
N ASN A 111 -10.00 -6.84 -23.79
CA ASN A 111 -10.75 -8.04 -24.15
C ASN A 111 -11.63 -8.50 -22.99
N ARG A 112 -12.95 -8.33 -23.14
CA ARG A 112 -13.94 -8.73 -22.12
C ARG A 112 -13.90 -10.23 -21.78
N ARG A 113 -13.58 -11.09 -22.75
CA ARG A 113 -13.48 -12.54 -22.53
C ARG A 113 -12.27 -12.85 -21.65
N SER A 114 -11.09 -12.35 -22.03
CA SER A 114 -9.87 -12.52 -21.24
C SER A 114 -10.01 -11.90 -19.84
N GLU A 115 -10.68 -10.74 -19.73
CA GLU A 115 -10.95 -10.11 -18.44
C GLU A 115 -11.77 -11.03 -17.51
N ARG A 116 -12.83 -11.66 -18.02
CA ARG A 116 -13.64 -12.62 -17.24
C ARG A 116 -12.82 -13.83 -16.81
N GLU A 117 -12.11 -14.46 -17.75
CA GLU A 117 -11.33 -15.64 -17.44
C GLU A 117 -10.20 -15.35 -16.44
N ILE A 118 -9.60 -14.15 -16.48
CA ILE A 118 -8.61 -13.73 -15.49
C ILE A 118 -9.28 -13.52 -14.13
N LYS A 119 -10.44 -12.85 -14.08
CA LYS A 119 -11.20 -12.65 -12.84
C LYS A 119 -11.57 -13.97 -12.16
N GLU A 120 -11.88 -15.00 -12.94
CA GLU A 120 -12.19 -16.35 -12.43
C GLU A 120 -10.93 -17.08 -11.92
N ALA A 121 -9.75 -16.78 -12.47
CA ALA A 121 -8.50 -17.46 -12.13
C ALA A 121 -7.73 -16.81 -10.97
N ILE A 122 -7.91 -15.51 -10.71
CA ILE A 122 -7.21 -14.80 -9.63
C ILE A 122 -7.95 -14.96 -8.31
N LEU A 123 -7.20 -15.05 -7.20
CA LEU A 123 -7.75 -15.15 -5.85
C LEU A 123 -7.96 -13.79 -5.17
N PHE A 124 -7.72 -12.70 -5.88
CA PHE A 124 -7.79 -11.33 -5.34
C PHE A 124 -8.95 -10.57 -5.96
N THR A 125 -9.50 -9.61 -5.21
CA THR A 125 -10.60 -8.77 -5.71
C THR A 125 -10.11 -7.94 -6.89
N SER A 126 -10.75 -8.09 -8.05
CA SER A 126 -10.50 -7.21 -9.20
C SER A 126 -11.31 -5.92 -9.08
N THR A 127 -10.69 -4.77 -9.33
CA THR A 127 -11.41 -3.50 -9.54
C THR A 127 -11.31 -3.06 -10.99
N SER A 128 -12.37 -2.46 -11.52
CA SER A 128 -12.44 -1.98 -12.91
C SER A 128 -12.29 -0.46 -13.06
N LYS A 129 -12.31 0.30 -11.96
CA LYS A 129 -12.32 1.77 -11.99
C LYS A 129 -10.95 2.38 -11.68
N ARG A 130 -10.43 2.11 -10.48
CA ARG A 130 -9.16 2.68 -10.00
C ARG A 130 -8.58 1.87 -8.84
N ILE A 131 -7.27 1.96 -8.66
CA ILE A 131 -6.57 1.56 -7.42
C ILE A 131 -5.99 2.80 -6.77
N LYS A 132 -6.08 2.90 -5.44
CA LYS A 132 -5.36 3.94 -4.69
C LYS A 132 -4.03 3.38 -4.19
N TYR A 133 -2.94 4.04 -4.53
CA TYR A 133 -1.58 3.63 -4.13
C TYR A 133 -0.69 4.86 -3.91
N PRO A 134 -0.02 4.89 -2.76
CA PRO A 134 -0.40 5.72 -1.62
C PRO A 134 -0.68 7.17 -2.00
N GLY A 135 -1.84 7.67 -1.56
CA GLY A 135 -2.32 9.02 -1.83
C GLY A 135 -2.78 9.26 -3.27
N VAL A 136 -2.26 8.51 -4.25
CA VAL A 136 -2.54 8.67 -5.68
C VAL A 136 -3.57 7.65 -6.16
N ASN A 137 -4.57 8.13 -6.89
CA ASN A 137 -5.49 7.32 -7.67
C ASN A 137 -4.82 6.91 -8.99
N LEU A 138 -4.79 5.61 -9.26
CA LEU A 138 -4.35 5.02 -10.52
C LEU A 138 -5.59 4.61 -11.32
N PRO A 139 -6.09 5.45 -12.24
CA PRO A 139 -7.22 5.14 -13.10
C PRO A 139 -6.82 4.21 -14.25
N LYS A 140 -7.82 3.68 -14.96
CA LYS A 140 -7.60 2.79 -16.10
C LYS A 140 -7.03 3.57 -17.28
N GLU A 141 -7.61 4.74 -17.53
CA GLU A 141 -7.21 5.63 -18.60
C GLU A 141 -6.14 6.61 -18.09
N THR A 142 -4.98 6.62 -18.74
CA THR A 142 -3.85 7.49 -18.35
C THR A 142 -4.19 8.98 -18.42
N LYS A 143 -5.12 9.39 -19.29
CA LYS A 143 -5.63 10.77 -19.40
C LYS A 143 -6.30 11.26 -18.11
N ASP A 144 -6.87 10.35 -17.32
CA ASP A 144 -7.62 10.70 -16.11
C ASP A 144 -6.70 10.83 -14.88
N LEU A 145 -5.43 10.43 -15.01
CA LEU A 145 -4.44 10.51 -13.92
C LEU A 145 -4.26 11.95 -13.43
N TYR A 146 -4.29 12.94 -14.34
CA TYR A 146 -4.13 14.34 -13.96
C TYR A 146 -5.35 14.86 -13.18
N SER A 147 -6.55 14.65 -13.72
CA SER A 147 -7.79 15.16 -13.14
C SER A 147 -8.14 14.48 -11.81
N GLU A 148 -7.87 13.18 -11.67
CA GLU A 148 -8.16 12.41 -10.45
C GLU A 148 -7.20 12.69 -9.29
N ASN A 149 -6.04 13.30 -9.54
CA ASN A 149 -5.01 13.53 -8.52
C ASN A 149 -4.67 15.01 -8.37
N TYR A 150 -4.12 15.62 -9.43
CA TYR A 150 -3.51 16.94 -9.36
C TYR A 150 -4.54 18.05 -9.20
N LYS A 151 -5.73 17.91 -9.82
CA LYS A 151 -6.77 18.94 -9.70
C LYS A 151 -7.22 19.15 -8.25
N THR A 152 -7.42 18.05 -7.51
CA THR A 152 -7.79 18.09 -6.10
C THR A 152 -6.64 18.59 -5.25
N LEU A 153 -5.43 18.04 -5.45
CA LEU A 153 -4.24 18.45 -4.69
C LEU A 153 -3.92 19.93 -4.85
N MET A 154 -4.03 20.46 -6.07
CA MET A 154 -3.79 21.89 -6.34
C MET A 154 -4.80 22.78 -5.62
N LYS A 155 -6.06 22.35 -5.52
CA LYS A 155 -7.08 23.05 -4.76
C LYS A 155 -6.74 23.05 -3.26
N GLU A 156 -6.38 21.90 -2.70
CA GLU A 156 -5.97 21.76 -1.30
C GLU A 156 -4.76 22.64 -0.96
N ILE A 157 -3.74 22.67 -1.83
CA ILE A 157 -2.57 23.55 -1.66
C ILE A 157 -2.98 25.02 -1.66
N LYS A 158 -3.87 25.43 -2.57
CA LYS A 158 -4.35 26.81 -2.64
C LYS A 158 -5.14 27.20 -1.39
N ASP A 159 -6.03 26.32 -0.94
CA ASP A 159 -6.84 26.53 0.25
C ASP A 159 -5.97 26.59 1.53
N ASP A 160 -4.96 25.71 1.66
CA ASP A 160 -4.00 25.73 2.77
C ASP A 160 -3.14 27.01 2.76
N THR A 161 -2.69 27.43 1.58
CA THR A 161 -1.90 28.66 1.43
C THR A 161 -2.71 29.90 1.84
N ASN A 162 -3.98 29.96 1.45
CA ASN A 162 -4.87 31.06 1.84
C ASN A 162 -5.12 31.06 3.35
N ARG A 163 -5.38 29.88 3.93
CA ARG A 163 -5.56 29.72 5.38
C ARG A 163 -4.34 30.16 6.16
N ARG A 164 -3.13 29.78 5.72
CA ARG A 164 -1.87 30.24 6.35
C ARG A 164 -1.72 31.75 6.32
N LYS A 165 -2.05 32.40 5.20
CA LYS A 165 -2.04 33.88 5.12
C LYS A 165 -3.00 34.49 6.14
N THR A 166 -4.22 33.98 6.23
CA THR A 166 -5.21 34.45 7.22
C THR A 166 -4.73 34.27 8.65
N TYR A 167 -4.10 33.15 9.00
CA TYR A 167 -3.54 32.93 10.34
C TYR A 167 -2.35 33.84 10.66
N HIS A 168 -1.46 34.05 9.68
CA HIS A 168 -0.36 34.99 9.80
C HIS A 168 -0.87 36.42 10.03
N ASP A 169 -1.89 36.84 9.26
CA ASP A 169 -2.50 38.17 9.39
C ASP A 169 -3.26 38.35 10.73
N LEU A 170 -3.71 37.25 11.34
CA LEU A 170 -4.36 37.23 12.66
C LEU A 170 -3.38 36.99 13.83
N GLY A 171 -2.08 36.81 13.57
CA GLY A 171 -1.06 36.57 14.60
C GLY A 171 -1.16 35.21 15.31
N LEU A 172 -1.82 34.23 14.71
CA LEU A 172 -1.99 32.88 15.27
C LEU A 172 -1.02 31.91 14.56
N GLU A 173 0.20 31.75 15.09
CA GLU A 173 1.14 30.74 14.60
C GLU A 173 0.73 29.33 15.11
N GLU A 174 0.31 28.44 14.21
CA GLU A 174 0.15 27.02 14.54
C GLU A 174 1.52 26.34 14.62
N SER A 175 1.88 25.85 15.81
CA SER A 175 3.01 24.92 15.98
C SER A 175 2.65 23.55 15.39
N VAL A 176 2.85 23.38 14.09
CA VAL A 176 2.66 22.07 13.43
C VAL A 176 3.90 21.21 13.68
N LEU A 177 3.88 20.40 14.75
CA LEU A 177 4.77 19.24 14.89
C LEU A 177 3.94 17.94 14.79
N SER A 178 4.06 17.33 13.61
CA SER A 178 3.98 15.90 13.24
C SER A 178 3.08 14.94 14.06
N LYS A 179 2.15 14.28 13.36
CA LYS A 179 1.74 12.90 13.63
C LYS A 179 2.29 11.98 12.55
#